data_AF-A0A7H4GPQ0-F1
#
_entry.id   AF-A0A7H4GPQ0-F1
#
_cell.length_a   1.000
_cell.length_b   1.000
_cell.length_c   1.000
_cell.angle_alpha   90.00
_cell.angle_beta   90.00
_cell.angle_gamma   90.00
#
_symmetry.space_group_name_H-M   'P 1'
#
loop_
_entity.id
_entity.type
_entity.pdbx_description
1 polymer ?
#
loop_
_entity_poly.entity_id
_entity_poly.type
_entity_poly.pdbx_seq_one_letter_code
_entity_poly.pdbx_strand_id
1 'polypeptide(L)'
;MAAEKTSPRDNLLWAAGLLVLAAGLYGFIHFAGEVMLLFRVLGLLAAVGVALAIVGQTARGRGMFGFLRETDVERRKVVWPTRDETLQTTLMVLVITIIVAIMLFLMDTLFGWIVRRLIGAGGGA
;
A
#
# COMPACT_ATOMS: atom_id res chain seq x y z
N MET A 1 20.13 21.18 6.47
CA MET A 1 20.10 20.22 5.35
C MET A 1 21.45 20.31 4.64
N ALA A 2 22.44 19.53 5.08
CA ALA A 2 23.76 19.55 4.45
C ALA A 2 23.64 18.88 3.07
N ALA A 3 24.01 19.60 2.02
CA ALA A 3 24.10 19.04 0.67
C ALA A 3 25.11 17.89 0.70
N GLU A 4 24.59 16.67 0.68
CA GLU A 4 25.37 15.44 0.55
C GLU A 4 26.18 15.56 -0.74
N LYS A 5 27.52 15.49 -0.65
CA LYS A 5 28.38 15.47 -1.83
C LYS A 5 28.00 14.22 -2.64
N THR A 6 27.19 14.39 -3.67
CA THR A 6 26.82 13.31 -4.59
C THR A 6 28.10 12.77 -5.19
N SER A 7 28.45 11.54 -4.84
CA SER A 7 29.59 10.88 -5.47
C SER A 7 29.33 10.79 -6.97
N PRO A 8 30.27 11.18 -7.84
CA PRO A 8 30.08 11.10 -9.29
C PRO A 8 29.79 9.66 -9.75
N ARG A 9 30.29 8.68 -9.00
CA ARG A 9 29.99 7.25 -9.19
C ARG A 9 28.52 6.90 -8.97
N ASP A 10 27.88 7.48 -7.97
CA ASP A 10 26.47 7.17 -7.67
C ASP A 10 25.56 7.73 -8.76
N ASN A 11 25.85 8.94 -9.25
CA ASN A 11 25.14 9.50 -10.40
C ASN A 11 25.33 8.64 -11.67
N LEU A 12 26.51 8.05 -11.86
CA LEU A 12 26.77 7.12 -12.97
C LEU A 12 25.97 5.82 -12.82
N LEU A 13 25.85 5.25 -11.61
CA LEU A 13 25.03 4.07 -11.36
C LEU A 13 23.54 4.33 -11.60
N TRP A 14 23.05 5.51 -11.22
CA TRP A 14 21.68 5.94 -11.54
C TRP A 14 21.46 6.09 -13.04
N ALA A 15 22.39 6.74 -13.74
CA ALA A 15 22.33 6.87 -15.19
C ALA A 15 22.36 5.50 -15.89
N ALA A 16 23.23 4.59 -15.45
CA ALA A 16 23.31 3.23 -15.97
C ALA A 16 22.01 2.44 -15.76
N GLY A 17 21.40 2.52 -14.56
CA GLY A 17 20.11 1.88 -14.29
C GLY A 17 18.98 2.40 -15.18
N LEU A 18 18.92 3.73 -15.38
CA LEU A 18 17.97 4.37 -16.29
C LEU A 18 18.16 3.90 -17.74
N LEU A 19 19.41 3.77 -18.18
CA LEU A 19 19.76 3.29 -19.52
C LEU A 19 19.30 1.84 -19.71
N VAL A 20 19.50 0.97 -18.71
CA VAL A 20 19.04 -0.43 -18.73
C VAL A 20 17.52 -0.52 -18.81
N LEU A 21 16.79 0.32 -18.05
CA LEU A 21 15.33 0.37 -18.11
C LEU A 21 14.83 0.88 -19.47
N ALA A 22 15.45 1.93 -20.00
CA ALA A 22 15.11 2.46 -21.32
C ALA A 22 15.33 1.41 -22.42
N ALA A 23 16.44 0.67 -22.36
CA ALA A 23 16.73 -0.42 -23.28
C ALA A 23 15.73 -1.58 -23.14
N GLY A 24 15.39 -1.97 -21.91
CA GLY A 24 14.38 -3.01 -21.64
C GLY A 24 12.99 -2.62 -22.14
N LEU A 25 12.57 -1.37 -21.93
CA LEU A 25 11.30 -0.84 -22.42
C LEU A 25 11.28 -0.75 -23.95
N TYR A 26 12.37 -0.28 -24.56
CA TYR A 26 12.53 -0.24 -26.00
C TYR A 26 12.41 -1.65 -26.62
N GLY A 27 13.11 -2.63 -26.05
CA GLY A 27 12.97 -4.04 -26.46
C GLY A 27 11.54 -4.54 -26.30
N PHE A 28 10.86 -4.21 -25.20
CA PHE A 28 9.47 -4.60 -24.99
C PHE A 28 8.50 -4.03 -26.03
N ILE A 29 8.73 -2.80 -26.52
CA ILE A 29 7.89 -2.16 -27.55
C ILE A 29 8.25 -2.66 -28.95
N HIS A 30 9.55 -2.76 -29.28
CA HIS A 30 10.00 -3.14 -30.62
C HIS A 30 9.57 -4.56 -31.00
N PHE A 31 9.67 -5.51 -30.08
CA PHE A 31 9.30 -6.91 -30.32
C PHE A 31 7.80 -7.19 -30.15
N ALA A 32 6.95 -6.15 -30.14
CA ALA A 32 5.55 -6.29 -29.78
C ALA A 32 4.72 -7.16 -30.74
N GLY A 33 5.09 -7.21 -32.03
CA GLY A 33 4.43 -8.00 -33.06
C GLY A 33 5.12 -9.32 -33.45
N GLU A 34 6.36 -9.54 -32.98
CA GLU A 34 7.23 -10.65 -33.43
C GLU A 34 7.30 -11.80 -32.41
N VAL A 35 7.18 -11.48 -31.11
CA VAL A 35 7.48 -12.42 -30.01
C VAL A 35 6.27 -12.60 -29.10
N MET A 36 6.07 -13.84 -28.63
CA MET A 36 5.04 -14.19 -27.64
C MET A 36 5.17 -13.34 -26.36
N LEU A 37 4.04 -12.90 -25.81
CA LEU A 37 3.97 -11.95 -24.67
C LEU A 37 4.84 -12.39 -23.46
N LEU A 38 4.86 -13.68 -23.15
CA LEU A 38 5.60 -14.22 -21.99
C LEU A 38 7.09 -13.88 -22.03
N PHE A 39 7.76 -14.09 -23.17
CA PHE A 39 9.20 -13.85 -23.30
C PHE A 39 9.55 -12.35 -23.19
N ARG A 40 8.67 -11.48 -23.71
CA ARG A 40 8.80 -10.02 -23.58
C ARG A 40 8.72 -9.56 -22.13
N VAL A 41 7.74 -10.07 -21.39
CA VAL A 41 7.57 -9.72 -19.97
C VAL A 41 8.74 -10.25 -19.15
N LEU A 42 9.20 -11.48 -19.40
CA LEU A 42 10.38 -12.03 -18.72
C LEU A 42 11.65 -11.20 -19.00
N GLY A 43 11.85 -10.77 -20.25
CA GLY A 43 12.96 -9.88 -20.61
C GLY A 43 12.89 -8.53 -19.90
N LEU A 44 11.70 -7.93 -19.81
CA LEU A 44 11.50 -6.68 -19.07
C LEU A 44 11.75 -6.87 -17.57
N LEU A 45 11.24 -7.95 -16.97
CA LEU A 45 11.49 -8.27 -15.55
C LEU A 45 12.98 -8.46 -15.27
N ALA A 46 13.71 -9.13 -16.18
CA ALA A 46 15.16 -9.28 -16.07
C ALA A 46 15.87 -7.91 -16.15
N ALA A 47 15.49 -7.04 -17.09
CA ALA A 47 16.05 -5.70 -17.21
C ALA A 47 15.79 -4.85 -15.95
N VAL A 48 14.57 -4.92 -15.40
CA VAL A 48 14.22 -4.28 -14.13
C VAL A 48 15.08 -4.82 -12.98
N GLY A 49 15.25 -6.15 -12.89
CA GLY A 49 16.11 -6.77 -11.89
C GLY A 49 17.56 -6.29 -11.96
N VAL A 50 18.13 -6.21 -13.17
CA VAL A 50 19.48 -5.69 -13.40
C VAL A 50 19.58 -4.20 -13.02
N ALA A 51 18.61 -3.38 -13.40
CA ALA A 51 18.59 -1.97 -13.04
C ALA A 51 18.53 -1.76 -11.52
N LEU A 52 17.70 -2.54 -10.82
CA LEU A 52 17.61 -2.52 -9.36
C LEU A 52 18.92 -2.98 -8.70
N ALA A 53 19.59 -3.99 -9.25
CA ALA A 53 20.89 -4.46 -8.75
C ALA A 53 21.99 -3.40 -8.91
N ILE A 54 21.99 -2.65 -10.02
CA ILE A 54 22.95 -1.55 -10.27
C ILE A 54 22.68 -0.39 -9.29
N VAL A 55 21.41 0.03 -9.18
CA VAL A 55 21.01 1.15 -8.31
C VAL A 55 21.18 0.79 -6.83
N GLY A 56 20.94 -0.45 -6.45
CA GLY A 56 21.10 -0.96 -5.08
C GLY A 56 22.54 -0.87 -4.54
N GLN A 57 23.54 -0.78 -5.41
CA GLN A 57 24.95 -0.63 -5.04
C GLN A 57 25.35 0.82 -4.65
N THR A 58 24.47 1.79 -4.87
CA THR A 58 24.71 3.21 -4.50
C THR A 58 24.79 3.38 -2.98
N ALA A 59 25.35 4.51 -2.51
CA ALA A 59 25.41 4.81 -1.08
C ALA A 59 24.02 4.81 -0.42
N ARG A 60 23.02 5.38 -1.11
CA ARG A 60 21.61 5.35 -0.66
C ARG A 60 21.00 3.95 -0.68
N GLY A 61 21.30 3.14 -1.71
CA GLY A 61 20.83 1.75 -1.79
C GLY A 61 21.32 0.91 -0.61
N ARG A 62 22.62 1.00 -0.27
CA ARG A 62 23.19 0.30 0.89
C ARG A 62 22.65 0.82 2.23
N GLY A 63 22.43 2.14 2.35
CA GLY A 63 21.78 2.74 3.52
C GLY A 63 20.37 2.19 3.76
N MET A 64 19.60 1.97 2.69
CA MET A 64 18.26 1.38 2.78
C MET A 64 18.29 -0.07 3.29
N PHE A 65 19.27 -0.88 2.86
CA PHE A 65 19.45 -2.24 3.42
C PHE A 65 19.82 -2.22 4.91
N GLY A 66 20.66 -1.26 5.33
CA GLY A 66 20.94 -1.02 6.75
C GLY A 66 19.67 -0.66 7.54
N PHE A 67 18.87 0.27 7.02
CA PHE A 67 17.59 0.68 7.61
C PHE A 67 16.60 -0.48 7.72
N LEU A 68 16.51 -1.36 6.72
CA LEU A 68 15.66 -2.56 6.79
C LEU A 68 16.08 -3.51 7.91
N ARG A 69 17.40 -3.66 8.12
CA ARG A 69 17.95 -4.47 9.20
C ARG A 69 17.65 -3.85 10.57
N GLU A 70 17.79 -2.54 10.70
CA GLU A 70 17.43 -1.79 11.92
C GLU A 70 15.92 -1.88 12.19
N THR A 71 15.09 -1.79 11.15
CA THR A 71 13.63 -1.95 11.25
C THR A 71 13.26 -3.35 11.74
N ASP A 72 13.99 -4.40 11.35
CA ASP A 72 13.74 -5.75 11.88
C ASP A 72 14.02 -5.84 13.39
N VAL A 73 15.10 -5.20 13.86
CA VAL A 73 15.43 -5.13 15.28
C VAL A 73 14.34 -4.37 16.05
N GLU A 74 13.81 -3.28 15.48
CA GLU A 74 12.75 -2.48 16.11
C GLU A 74 11.39 -3.22 16.11
N ARG A 75 11.03 -3.90 15.02
CA ARG A 75 9.80 -4.69 14.93
C ARG A 75 9.75 -5.80 15.97
N ARG A 76 10.90 -6.35 16.39
CA ARG A 76 10.99 -7.36 17.46
C ARG A 76 10.74 -6.78 18.85
N LYS A 77 10.87 -5.46 19.04
CA LYS A 77 10.51 -4.78 20.30
C LYS A 77 9.01 -4.55 20.41
N VAL A 78 8.27 -4.62 19.31
CA VAL A 78 6.81 -4.53 19.33
C VAL A 78 6.27 -5.81 19.94
N VAL A 79 5.85 -5.71 21.20
CA VAL A 79 5.08 -6.75 21.86
C VAL A 79 3.69 -6.71 21.24
N TRP A 80 3.42 -7.65 20.33
CA TRP A 80 2.08 -7.82 19.80
C TRP A 80 1.16 -8.34 20.90
N PRO A 81 -0.05 -7.78 21.02
CA PRO A 81 -1.01 -8.21 22.02
C PRO A 81 -1.30 -9.69 21.84
N THR A 82 -1.57 -10.37 22.95
CA THR A 82 -1.95 -11.78 22.92
C THR A 82 -3.30 -11.96 22.23
N ARG A 83 -3.61 -13.19 21.78
CA ARG A 83 -4.91 -13.48 21.15
C ARG A 83 -6.07 -13.11 22.08
N ASP A 84 -5.88 -13.29 23.37
CA ASP A 84 -6.91 -13.02 24.38
C ASP A 84 -7.14 -11.51 24.55
N GLU A 85 -6.08 -10.70 24.60
CA GLU A 85 -6.18 -9.22 24.65
C GLU A 85 -6.82 -8.64 23.37
N THR A 86 -6.44 -9.20 22.21
CA THR A 86 -6.98 -8.80 20.91
C THR A 86 -8.48 -9.10 20.82
N LEU A 87 -8.89 -10.28 21.28
CA LEU A 87 -10.30 -10.68 21.31
C LEU A 87 -11.10 -9.87 22.32
N GLN A 88 -10.55 -9.60 23.52
CA GLN A 88 -11.21 -8.78 24.52
C GLN A 88 -11.50 -7.36 23.97
N THR A 89 -10.51 -6.74 23.34
CA THR A 89 -10.67 -5.39 22.77
C THR A 89 -11.66 -5.40 21.60
N THR A 90 -11.61 -6.42 20.73
CA THR A 90 -12.55 -6.58 19.61
C THR A 90 -13.99 -6.79 20.10
N LEU A 91 -14.19 -7.63 21.11
CA LEU A 91 -15.51 -7.88 21.71
C LEU A 91 -16.05 -6.62 22.40
N MET A 92 -15.20 -5.86 23.10
CA MET A 92 -15.59 -4.59 23.71
C MET A 92 -16.10 -3.60 22.64
N VAL A 93 -15.37 -3.42 21.55
CA VAL A 93 -15.79 -2.54 20.44
C VAL A 93 -17.07 -3.06 19.78
N LEU A 94 -17.20 -4.37 19.61
CA LEU A 94 -18.40 -5.00 19.04
C LEU A 94 -19.64 -4.71 19.89
N VAL A 95 -19.55 -4.85 21.22
CA VAL A 95 -20.65 -4.55 22.14
C VAL A 95 -21.09 -3.10 22.03
N ILE A 96 -20.15 -2.15 22.06
CA ILE A 96 -20.46 -0.72 21.94
C ILE A 96 -21.12 -0.44 20.57
N THR A 97 -20.60 -1.04 19.50
CA THR A 97 -21.15 -0.87 18.14
C THR A 97 -22.58 -1.43 18.05
N ILE A 98 -22.87 -2.58 18.65
CA ILE A 98 -24.22 -3.16 18.69
C ILE A 98 -25.19 -2.25 19.45
N ILE A 99 -24.78 -1.70 20.59
CA ILE A 99 -25.61 -0.76 21.38
C ILE A 99 -25.97 0.46 20.53
N VAL A 100 -24.97 1.07 19.88
CA VAL A 100 -25.20 2.23 19.01
C VAL A 100 -26.08 1.86 17.81
N ALA A 101 -25.85 0.70 17.18
CA ALA A 101 -26.66 0.24 16.05
C ALA A 101 -28.13 0.04 16.42
N ILE A 102 -28.41 -0.56 17.59
CA ILE A 102 -29.78 -0.74 18.10
C ILE A 102 -30.42 0.62 18.41
N MET A 103 -29.68 1.53 19.04
CA MET A 103 -30.17 2.87 19.36
C MET A 103 -30.57 3.63 18.09
N LEU A 104 -29.69 3.64 17.08
CA LEU A 104 -29.97 4.30 15.80
C LEU A 104 -31.16 3.65 15.09
N PHE A 105 -31.18 2.31 14.99
CA PHE A 105 -32.29 1.57 14.39
C PHE A 105 -33.65 1.90 15.03
N LEU A 106 -33.69 2.02 16.35
CA LEU A 106 -34.91 2.39 17.09
C LEU A 106 -35.33 3.82 16.75
N MET A 107 -34.38 4.76 16.72
CA MET A 107 -34.65 6.15 16.34
C MET A 107 -35.14 6.27 14.88
N ASP A 108 -34.51 5.58 13.94
CA ASP A 108 -34.92 5.56 12.52
C ASP A 108 -36.34 5.03 12.37
N THR A 109 -36.67 3.95 13.08
CA THR A 109 -38.00 3.36 13.06
C THR A 109 -39.05 4.29 13.67
N LEU A 110 -38.73 4.91 14.81
CA LEU A 110 -39.60 5.85 15.50
C LEU A 110 -39.88 7.09 14.66
N PHE A 111 -38.83 7.75 14.16
CA PHE A 111 -38.97 8.93 13.32
C PHE A 111 -39.70 8.61 12.02
N GLY A 112 -39.38 7.49 11.37
CA GLY A 112 -40.12 7.04 10.20
C GLY A 112 -41.61 6.81 10.50
N TRP A 113 -41.95 6.24 11.66
CA TRP A 113 -43.35 6.07 12.08
C TRP A 113 -44.05 7.40 12.30
N ILE A 114 -43.42 8.35 12.99
CA ILE A 114 -43.95 9.70 13.24
C ILE A 114 -44.20 10.43 11.91
N VAL A 115 -43.21 10.45 11.02
CA VAL A 115 -43.30 11.13 9.71
C VAL A 115 -44.42 10.52 8.87
N ARG A 116 -44.56 9.19 8.83
CA ARG A 116 -45.66 8.51 8.14
C ARG A 116 -47.03 8.89 8.71
N ARG A 117 -47.16 9.08 10.01
CA ARG A 117 -48.42 9.54 10.63
C ARG A 117 -48.72 10.99 10.32
N LEU A 118 -47.73 11.87 10.33
CA LEU A 118 -47.93 13.30 10.03
C LEU A 118 -48.22 13.55 8.55
N ILE A 119 -47.45 12.94 7.64
CA ILE A 119 -47.66 13.09 6.19
C ILE A 119 -48.85 12.27 5.71
N GLY A 120 -49.04 11.05 6.23
CA GLY A 120 -50.21 10.23 5.92
C GLY A 120 -51.53 10.83 6.42
N ALA A 121 -51.50 11.64 7.49
CA ALA A 121 -52.65 12.44 7.92
C ALA A 121 -52.90 13.68 7.04
N GLY A 122 -51.91 14.13 6.26
CA GLY A 122 -52.01 15.30 5.37
C GLY A 122 -52.13 14.98 3.87
N GLY A 123 -51.97 13.72 3.45
CA GLY A 123 -51.93 13.29 2.05
C GLY A 123 -53.03 12.31 1.63
N GLY A 124 -54.16 12.29 2.34
CA GLY A 124 -55.22 11.31 2.16
C GLY A 124 -56.64 11.86 2.34
N ALA A 125 -56.90 13.05 1.80
CA ALA A 125 -58.17 13.54 1.26
C ALA A 125 -57.87 14.83 0.46
#